data_AF-A0A5R9DSD7-F1
#
_entry.id   AF-A0A5R9DSD7-F1
#
_cell.length_a   1.000
_cell.length_b   1.000
_cell.length_c   1.000
_cell.angle_alpha   90.00
_cell.angle_beta   90.00
_cell.angle_gamma   90.00
#
_symmetry.space_group_name_H-M   'P 1'
#
loop_
_entity.id
_entity.type
_entity.pdbx_description
1 polymer ?
#
loop_
_entity_poly.entity_id
_entity_poly.type
_entity_poly.pdbx_seq_one_letter_code
_entity_poly.pdbx_strand_id
1 'polypeptide(L)'
;MTDLYADGAAEANRTRAHWAVTALEAFGETTGQNYLDGSLDVDGDVLRELGGDLLADMFHLARLNGFAPELIIDAGRMHFEAEVDEEQAEENEATD
;
A
#
# COMPACT_ATOMS: atom_id res chain seq x y z
N MET A 1 -14.45 -10.31 -11.70
CA MET A 1 -13.23 -9.67 -11.19
C MET A 1 -12.36 -9.46 -12.41
N THR A 2 -12.11 -8.21 -12.79
CA THR A 2 -11.21 -7.90 -13.90
C THR A 2 -9.82 -8.40 -13.53
N ASP A 3 -9.09 -8.97 -14.48
CA ASP A 3 -7.69 -9.33 -14.28
C ASP A 3 -6.92 -8.04 -13.97
N LEU A 4 -6.29 -7.99 -12.80
CA LEU A 4 -5.58 -6.80 -12.31
C LEU A 4 -4.36 -6.47 -13.17
N TYR A 5 -3.81 -7.48 -13.86
CA TYR A 5 -2.62 -7.36 -14.70
C TYR A 5 -2.97 -7.20 -16.19
N ALA A 6 -4.26 -7.01 -16.53
CA ALA A 6 -4.69 -6.86 -17.93
C ALA A 6 -3.98 -5.70 -18.65
N ASP A 7 -3.60 -4.66 -17.90
CA ASP A 7 -2.93 -3.46 -18.38
C ASP A 7 -1.45 -3.39 -17.96
N GLY A 8 -0.87 -4.51 -17.49
CA GLY A 8 0.54 -4.64 -17.06
C GLY A 8 0.78 -4.39 -15.57
N ALA A 9 1.97 -4.78 -15.10
CA ALA A 9 2.38 -4.70 -13.69
C ALA A 9 2.46 -3.25 -13.19
N ALA A 10 2.89 -2.30 -14.01
CA ALA A 10 2.94 -0.88 -13.63
C ALA A 10 1.56 -0.31 -13.29
N GLU A 11 0.55 -0.59 -14.12
CA GLU A 11 -0.83 -0.13 -13.86
C GLU A 11 -1.47 -0.92 -12.71
N ALA A 12 -1.13 -2.19 -12.55
CA ALA A 12 -1.50 -2.99 -11.39
C ALA A 12 -0.94 -2.40 -10.08
N ASN A 13 0.30 -1.90 -10.09
CA ASN A 13 0.95 -1.27 -8.93
C ASN A 13 0.34 0.10 -8.62
N ARG A 14 -0.01 0.91 -9.63
CA ARG A 14 -0.80 2.15 -9.44
C ARG A 14 -2.17 1.88 -8.85
N THR A 15 -2.84 0.82 -9.30
CA THR A 15 -4.15 0.42 -8.76
C THR A 15 -4.05 0.07 -7.27
N ARG A 16 -2.99 -0.64 -6.85
CA ARG A 16 -2.72 -0.91 -5.43
C ARG A 16 -2.45 0.36 -4.64
N ALA A 17 -1.71 1.31 -5.19
CA ALA A 17 -1.48 2.61 -4.55
C ALA A 17 -2.81 3.37 -4.33
N HIS A 18 -3.74 3.31 -5.29
CA HIS A 18 -5.08 3.87 -5.11
C HIS A 18 -5.86 3.20 -3.98
N TRP A 19 -5.81 1.87 -3.86
CA TRP A 19 -6.43 1.17 -2.74
C TRP A 19 -5.84 1.59 -1.40
N ALA A 20 -4.52 1.81 -1.34
CA ALA A 20 -3.86 2.30 -0.14
C ALA A 20 -4.34 3.71 0.24
N VAL A 21 -4.44 4.64 -0.72
CA VAL A 21 -4.98 5.99 -0.48
C VAL A 21 -6.43 5.92 0.03
N THR A 22 -7.29 5.13 -0.61
CA THR A 22 -8.67 4.95 -0.15
C THR A 22 -8.76 4.38 1.28
N ALA A 23 -7.86 3.45 1.63
CA ALA A 23 -7.81 2.91 2.99
C ALA A 23 -7.38 3.99 4.01
N LEU A 24 -6.38 4.80 3.67
CA LEU A 24 -5.92 5.91 4.52
C LEU A 24 -6.96 7.02 4.65
N GLU A 25 -7.72 7.31 3.59
CA GLU A 25 -8.84 8.26 3.64
C GLU A 25 -9.91 7.80 4.62
N ALA A 26 -10.39 6.56 4.47
CA ALA A 26 -11.39 5.98 5.37
C ALA A 26 -10.89 5.92 6.83
N PHE A 27 -9.61 5.63 7.02
CA PHE A 27 -8.96 5.67 8.33
C PHE A 27 -8.96 7.10 8.90
N GLY A 28 -8.49 8.08 8.12
CA GLY A 28 -8.42 9.49 8.51
C GLY A 28 -9.80 10.07 8.85
N GLU A 29 -10.84 9.72 8.10
CA GLU A 29 -12.23 10.09 8.41
C GLU A 29 -12.69 9.58 9.78
N THR A 30 -12.26 8.35 10.13
CA THR A 30 -12.63 7.69 11.38
C THR A 30 -11.87 8.27 12.58
N THR A 31 -10.60 8.66 12.40
CA THR A 31 -9.73 9.19 13.47
C THR A 31 -9.74 10.72 13.56
N GLY A 32 -10.31 11.41 12.58
CA GLY A 32 -10.34 12.87 12.47
C GLY A 32 -9.14 13.49 11.72
N GLN A 33 -8.29 12.67 11.11
CA GLN A 33 -7.09 13.05 10.36
C GLN A 33 -7.39 13.18 8.85
N ASN A 34 -8.23 14.15 8.47
CA ASN A 34 -8.70 14.34 7.09
C ASN A 34 -7.69 15.14 6.22
N TYR A 35 -6.52 14.58 5.99
CA TYR A 35 -5.43 15.27 5.25
C TYR A 35 -5.37 14.91 3.76
N LEU A 36 -6.04 13.83 3.34
CA LEU A 36 -5.97 13.29 1.99
C LEU A 36 -7.07 13.86 1.09
N ASP A 37 -6.76 13.94 -0.21
CA ASP A 37 -7.64 14.50 -1.25
C ASP A 37 -7.92 13.53 -2.41
N GLY A 38 -7.58 12.26 -2.24
CA GLY A 38 -7.76 11.18 -3.23
C GLY A 38 -6.64 11.07 -4.26
N SER A 39 -5.65 11.97 -4.25
CA SER A 39 -4.51 11.89 -5.16
C SER A 39 -3.46 10.86 -4.69
N LEU A 40 -2.64 10.40 -5.64
CA LEU A 40 -1.45 9.59 -5.33
C LEU A 40 -0.23 10.45 -4.96
N ASP A 41 -0.35 11.78 -5.02
CA ASP A 41 0.69 12.73 -4.64
C ASP A 41 0.49 13.17 -3.19
N VAL A 42 0.90 12.30 -2.26
CA VAL A 42 0.72 12.51 -0.83
C VAL A 42 1.98 13.13 -0.22
N ASP A 43 1.82 14.21 0.55
CA ASP A 43 2.90 14.82 1.30
C ASP A 43 3.60 13.79 2.21
N GLY A 44 4.94 13.81 2.23
CA GLY A 44 5.72 12.78 2.91
C GLY A 44 5.53 12.75 4.43
N ASP A 45 5.29 13.90 5.07
CA ASP A 45 5.01 13.94 6.51
C ASP A 45 3.60 13.40 6.80
N VAL A 46 2.60 13.76 5.97
CA VAL A 46 1.24 13.22 6.05
C VAL A 46 1.23 11.70 5.85
N LEU A 47 1.95 11.19 4.84
CA LEU A 47 2.04 9.76 4.56
C LEU A 47 2.66 9.00 5.73
N ARG A 48 3.73 9.55 6.32
CA ARG A 48 4.40 8.93 7.47
C ARG A 48 3.51 8.92 8.71
N GLU A 49 2.77 10.01 8.96
CA GLU A 49 1.86 10.12 10.10
C GLU A 49 0.68 9.15 9.95
N LEU A 50 -0.14 9.32 8.91
CA LEU A 50 -1.32 8.49 8.69
C LEU A 50 -0.97 7.01 8.46
N GLY A 51 0.06 6.74 7.66
CA GLY A 51 0.51 5.38 7.41
C GLY A 51 1.09 4.73 8.66
N GLY A 52 1.81 5.49 9.49
CA GLY A 52 2.33 5.03 10.76
C GLY A 52 1.22 4.68 11.77
N ASP A 53 0.20 5.54 11.87
CA ASP A 53 -0.95 5.32 12.75
C ASP A 53 -1.75 4.08 12.32
N LEU A 54 -2.02 3.92 11.02
CA LEU A 54 -2.67 2.72 10.50
C LEU A 54 -1.86 1.44 10.81
N LEU A 55 -0.53 1.48 10.65
CA LEU A 55 0.34 0.35 11.01
C LEU A 55 0.29 0.06 12.51
N ALA A 56 0.25 1.08 13.37
CA ALA A 56 0.13 0.88 14.81
C ALA A 56 -1.17 0.16 15.18
N ASP A 57 -2.29 0.51 14.55
CA ASP A 57 -3.57 -0.18 14.74
C ASP A 57 -3.53 -1.62 14.22
N MET A 58 -2.88 -1.87 13.08
CA MET A 58 -2.63 -3.22 12.59
C MET A 58 -1.76 -4.05 13.55
N PHE A 59 -0.78 -3.44 14.22
CA PHE A 59 0.05 -4.12 15.21
C PHE A 59 -0.75 -4.47 16.46
N HIS A 60 -1.64 -3.59 16.91
CA HIS A 60 -2.59 -3.91 17.96
C HIS A 60 -3.50 -5.08 17.57
N LEU A 61 -3.99 -5.11 16.33
CA LEU A 61 -4.78 -6.22 15.81
C LEU A 61 -3.96 -7.53 15.74
N ALA A 62 -2.72 -7.49 15.24
CA ALA A 62 -1.82 -8.65 15.19
C ALA A 62 -1.65 -9.26 16.59
N ARG A 63 -1.34 -8.41 17.57
CA ARG A 63 -1.17 -8.80 18.96
C ARG A 63 -2.42 -9.46 19.54
N LEU A 64 -3.61 -8.91 19.27
CA LEU A 64 -4.88 -9.51 19.71
C LEU A 64 -5.12 -10.91 19.12
N ASN A 65 -4.57 -11.18 17.94
CA ASN A 65 -4.67 -12.46 17.26
C ASN A 65 -3.47 -13.40 17.55
N GLY A 66 -2.56 -13.02 18.45
CA GLY A 66 -1.42 -13.85 18.84
C GLY A 66 -0.26 -13.85 17.84
N PHE A 67 -0.21 -12.89 16.93
CA PHE A 67 0.87 -12.73 15.96
C PHE A 67 1.81 -11.58 16.35
N ALA A 68 3.07 -11.72 15.95
CA ALA A 68 4.07 -10.66 16.08
C ALA A 68 3.86 -9.60 14.97
N PRO A 69 3.86 -8.30 15.29
CA PRO A 69 3.77 -7.20 14.31
C PRO A 69 4.71 -7.32 13.11
N GLU A 70 5.92 -7.81 13.34
CA GLU A 70 6.99 -7.94 12.34
C GLU A 70 6.57 -8.84 11.17
N LEU A 71 5.70 -9.83 11.41
CA LEU A 71 5.20 -10.73 10.37
C LEU A 71 4.37 -9.98 9.30
N ILE A 72 3.65 -8.92 9.70
CA ILE A 72 2.89 -8.08 8.77
C ILE A 72 3.85 -7.27 7.90
N ILE A 73 4.88 -6.69 8.52
CA ILE A 73 5.88 -5.89 7.81
C ILE A 73 6.67 -6.74 6.83
N ASP A 74 7.11 -7.92 7.25
CA ASP A 74 7.85 -8.84 6.38
C ASP A 74 7.01 -9.31 5.19
N ALA A 75 5.74 -9.66 5.41
CA ALA A 75 4.83 -10.04 4.33
C ALA A 75 4.57 -8.89 3.36
N GLY A 76 4.29 -7.68 3.87
CA GLY A 76 4.07 -6.50 3.04
C GLY A 76 5.30 -6.14 2.19
N ARG A 77 6.50 -6.17 2.80
CA ARG A 77 7.75 -5.89 2.08
C ARG A 77 8.03 -6.93 1.00
N MET A 78 7.87 -8.22 1.31
CA MET A 78 8.07 -9.31 0.34
C MET A 78 7.15 -9.16 -0.87
N HIS A 79 5.87 -8.83 -0.67
CA HIS A 79 4.93 -8.61 -1.78
C HIS A 79 5.32 -7.40 -2.62
N PHE A 80 5.62 -6.27 -1.98
CA PHE A 80 6.06 -5.06 -2.68
C PHE A 80 7.33 -5.30 -3.52
N GLU A 81 8.34 -5.94 -2.95
CA GLU A 81 9.60 -6.25 -3.66
C GLU A 81 9.34 -7.13 -4.90
N ALA A 82 8.51 -8.17 -4.76
CA ALA A 82 8.17 -9.04 -5.89
C ALA A 82 7.39 -8.29 -6.99
N GLU A 83 6.45 -7.42 -6.61
CA GLU A 83 5.63 -6.64 -7.55
C GLU A 83 6.45 -5.57 -8.30
N VAL A 84 7.47 -5.00 -7.66
CA VAL A 84 8.42 -4.07 -8.30
C VAL A 84 9.38 -4.80 -9.23
N ASP A 85 9.88 -5.97 -8.83
CA ASP A 85 10.73 -6.80 -9.71
C ASP A 85 9.99 -7.22 -10.98
N GLU A 86 8.70 -7.54 -10.88
CA GLU A 86 7.82 -7.85 -12.01
C GLU A 86 7.63 -6.63 -12.93
N GLU A 87 7.33 -5.46 -12.36
CA GLU A 87 7.23 -4.20 -13.12
C GLU A 87 8.51 -3.89 -13.90
N GLN A 88 9.68 -4.04 -13.27
CA GLN A 88 10.97 -3.81 -13.94
C GLN A 88 11.27 -4.85 -15.02
N ALA A 89 10.88 -6.11 -14.82
CA ALA A 89 11.05 -7.15 -15.83
C ALA A 89 10.24 -6.83 -17.09
N GLU A 90 8.98 -6.43 -16.94
CA GLU A 90 8.12 -6.02 -18.05
C GLU A 90 8.67 -4.79 -18.80
N GLU A 91 9.19 -3.78 -18.08
CA GLU A 91 9.80 -2.59 -18.71
C GLU A 91 11.03 -2.94 -19.56
N ASN A 92 11.85 -3.88 -19.10
CA ASN A 92 13.03 -4.33 -19.83
C ASN A 92 12.65 -5.13 -21.08
N GLU A 93 11.63 -6.00 -21.00
CA GLU A 93 11.12 -6.76 -22.16
C GLU A 93 10.45 -5.86 -23.21
N ALA A 94 9.85 -4.73 -22.81
CA ALA A 94 9.23 -3.78 -23.74
C ALA A 94 10.24 -2.92 -24.54
N THR A 95 11.51 -2.92 -24.16
CA THR A 95 12.56 -2.05 -24.72
C THR A 95 13.56 -2.79 -25.63
N ASP A 96 13.51 -4.12 -25.68
CA ASP A 96 14.31 -5.01 -26.56
C ASP A 96 13.57 -5.35 -27.88
#